data_AF-A0A496NAJ5-F1
#
_entry.id   AF-A0A496NAJ5-F1
#
_cell.length_a   1.000
_cell.length_b   1.000
_cell.length_c   1.000
_cell.angle_alpha   90.00
_cell.angle_beta   90.00
_cell.angle_gamma   90.00
#
_symmetry.space_group_name_H-M   'P 1'
#
loop_
_entity.id
_entity.type
_entity.pdbx_description
1 polymer ?
#
loop_
_entity_poly.entity_id
_entity_poly.type
_entity_poly.pdbx_seq_one_letter_code
_entity_poly.pdbx_strand_id
1 'polypeptide(L)' 'DGDIINIDIPNRAINLAISDEELAARRAEQDQKGWQPANRQREVSFALKVFGHFATSADKGAVRDKTLLK' A
#
# COMPACT_ATOMS: atom_id res chain seq x y z
N ASP A 1 -6.11 1.12 14.76
CA ASP A 1 -5.46 0.17 15.68
C ASP A 1 -6.51 -0.70 16.35
N GLY A 2 -6.17 -1.96 16.66
CA GLY A 2 -7.07 -2.89 17.36
C GLY A 2 -7.80 -3.92 16.49
N ASP A 3 -7.74 -3.79 15.15
CA ASP A 3 -8.33 -4.80 14.26
C ASP A 3 -7.55 -6.12 14.33
N ILE A 4 -8.28 -7.24 14.29
CA ILE A 4 -7.68 -8.58 14.31
C ILE A 4 -7.20 -8.92 12.90
N ILE A 5 -5.96 -9.40 12.79
CA ILE A 5 -5.37 -9.94 11.56
C ILE A 5 -5.22 -11.45 11.74
N ASN A 6 -5.94 -12.21 10.93
CA ASN A 6 -5.84 -13.66 10.89
C ASN A 6 -4.72 -14.07 9.94
N ILE A 7 -3.69 -14.73 10.45
CA ILE A 7 -2.58 -15.29 9.66
C ILE A 7 -2.70 -16.80 9.71
N ASP A 8 -3.07 -17.40 8.57
CA ASP A 8 -3.22 -18.84 8.41
C ASP A 8 -2.09 -19.38 7.54
N ILE A 9 -1.07 -19.97 8.19
CA ILE A 9 0.11 -20.49 7.51
C ILE A 9 -0.21 -21.73 6.66
N PRO A 10 -0.96 -22.74 7.17
CA PRO A 10 -1.36 -23.89 6.35
C PRO A 10 -2.10 -23.49 5.08
N ASN A 11 -3.04 -22.55 5.16
CA ASN A 11 -3.83 -22.09 4.01
C ASN A 11 -3.20 -20.92 3.23
N ARG A 12 -2.02 -20.44 3.64
CA ARG A 12 -1.28 -19.32 3.03
C ARG A 12 -2.13 -18.05 2.89
N ALA A 13 -2.91 -17.72 3.93
CA ALA A 13 -3.83 -16.58 3.91
C ALA A 13 -3.49 -15.56 5.00
N ILE A 14 -3.71 -14.28 4.67
CA ILE A 14 -3.66 -13.17 5.61
C ILE A 14 -4.94 -12.37 5.41
N ASN A 15 -5.81 -12.34 6.42
CA ASN A 15 -7.13 -11.73 6.34
C ASN A 15 -7.32 -10.70 7.46
N LEU A 16 -7.90 -9.55 7.13
CA LEU A 16 -8.36 -8.57 8.11
C LEU A 16 -9.75 -8.99 8.61
N ALA A 17 -9.90 -9.24 9.90
CA ALA A 17 -11.13 -9.79 10.48
C ALA A 17 -12.16 -8.69 10.80
N ILE A 18 -12.63 -8.01 9.75
CA ILE A 18 -13.74 -7.06 9.78
C ILE A 18 -14.76 -7.42 8.70
N SER A 19 -15.98 -6.88 8.77
CA SER A 19 -16.97 -7.07 7.71
C SER A 19 -16.58 -6.31 6.44
N ASP A 20 -17.04 -6.80 5.29
CA ASP A 20 -16.84 -6.11 4.00
C ASP A 20 -17.48 -4.72 3.98
N GLU A 21 -18.61 -4.54 4.68
CA GLU A 21 -19.31 -3.28 4.83
C GLU A 21 -18.44 -2.23 5.56
N GLU A 22 -17.83 -2.62 6.68
CA GLU A 22 -16.92 -1.77 7.44
C GLU A 22 -15.66 -1.43 6.61
N LEU A 23 -15.10 -2.43 5.92
CA LEU A 23 -13.95 -2.21 5.04
C LEU A 23 -14.27 -1.24 3.90
N ALA A 24 -15.46 -1.35 3.30
CA ALA A 24 -15.91 -0.46 2.23
C ALA A 24 -16.12 0.97 2.75
N ALA A 25 -16.75 1.13 3.92
CA ALA A 25 -16.93 2.43 4.57
C ALA A 25 -15.59 3.13 4.84
N ARG A 26 -14.61 2.40 5.41
CA ARG A 26 -13.27 2.93 5.67
C ARG A 26 -12.53 3.31 4.39
N ARG A 27 -12.65 2.52 3.32
CA ARG A 27 -12.07 2.86 2.01
C ARG A 27 -12.67 4.15 1.45
N ALA A 28 -13.99 4.29 1.47
CA ALA A 28 -14.66 5.49 0.98
C ALA A 28 -14.25 6.75 1.77
N GLU A 29 -14.11 6.66 3.09
CA GLU A 29 -13.59 7.76 3.91
C GLU A 29 -12.12 8.08 3.55
N GLN A 30 -11.30 7.06 3.34
CA GLN A 30 -9.88 7.25 3.00
C GLN A 30 -9.69 7.79 1.58
N ASP A 31 -10.52 7.40 0.62
CA ASP A 31 -10.51 7.91 -0.75
C ASP A 31 -10.76 9.43 -0.76
N GLN A 32 -11.62 9.94 0.13
CA GLN A 32 -11.86 11.38 0.30
C GLN A 32 -10.65 12.11 0.89
N LYS A 33 -9.89 11.46 1.78
CA LYS A 33 -8.66 12.02 2.39
C LYS A 33 -7.44 11.90 1.48
N GLY A 34 -7.47 10.96 0.53
CA GLY A 34 -6.35 10.59 -0.33
C GLY A 34 -5.38 9.60 0.32
N TRP A 35 -4.70 8.81 -0.51
CA TRP A 35 -3.75 7.77 -0.08
C TRP A 35 -2.34 8.32 0.07
N GLN A 36 -2.12 9.13 1.11
CA GLN A 36 -0.81 9.68 1.43
C GLN A 36 -0.55 9.70 2.95
N PRO A 37 0.72 9.68 3.38
CA PRO A 37 1.05 9.77 4.80
C PRO A 37 0.53 11.08 5.42
N ALA A 38 -0.26 11.00 6.50
CA ALA A 38 -0.84 12.18 7.12
C ALA A 38 0.18 13.10 7.81
N ASN A 39 1.12 12.54 8.58
CA ASN A 39 2.03 13.31 9.45
C ASN A 39 3.52 12.93 9.27
N ARG A 40 3.91 12.40 8.11
CA ARG A 40 5.29 11.93 7.90
C ARG A 40 6.22 13.07 7.47
N GLN A 41 7.09 13.52 8.37
CA GLN A 41 8.19 14.43 8.06
C GLN A 41 9.48 13.65 7.81
N ARG A 42 9.80 13.42 6.53
CA ARG A 42 11.06 12.77 6.11
C ARG A 42 11.57 13.43 4.83
N GLU A 43 12.85 13.74 4.79
CA GLU A 43 13.48 14.16 3.55
C GLU A 43 13.63 12.98 2.59
N VAL A 44 13.18 13.14 1.34
CA VAL A 44 13.28 12.12 0.31
C VAL A 44 14.22 12.63 -0.77
N SER A 45 15.37 11.97 -0.89
CA SER A 45 16.37 12.31 -1.90
C SER A 45 15.79 12.20 -3.32
N PHE A 46 16.37 12.93 -4.26
CA PHE A 46 15.97 12.86 -5.66
C PHE A 46 16.03 11.42 -6.21
N ALA A 47 17.11 10.69 -5.89
CA ALA A 47 17.26 9.28 -6.29
C ALA A 47 16.11 8.39 -5.78
N LEU A 48 15.63 8.63 -4.55
CA LEU A 48 14.50 7.87 -3.99
C LEU A 48 13.16 8.26 -4.62
N LYS A 49 12.97 9.53 -4.98
CA LYS A 49 11.79 9.98 -5.74
C LYS A 49 11.74 9.30 -7.11
N VAL A 50 12.87 9.29 -7.81
CA VAL A 50 13.03 8.61 -9.09
C VAL A 50 12.76 7.11 -8.95
N PHE A 51 13.38 6.45 -7.96
CA PHE A 51 13.13 5.03 -7.72
C PHE A 51 11.65 4.72 -7.50
N GLY A 52 10.97 5.49 -6.65
CA GLY A 52 9.54 5.29 -6.36
C GLY A 52 8.64 5.49 -7.57
N HIS A 53 9.01 6.35 -8.52
CA HIS A 53 8.26 6.54 -9.77
C HIS A 53 8.34 5.32 -10.69
N PHE A 54 9.51 4.68 -10.75
CA PHE A 54 9.75 3.55 -11.65
C PHE A 54 9.46 2.18 -11.03
N ALA A 55 9.43 2.07 -9.70
CA ALA A 55 9.28 0.81 -9.01
C ALA A 55 7.92 0.16 -9.29
N THR A 56 7.95 -1.10 -9.73
CA THR A 56 6.76 -1.94 -9.85
C THR A 56 6.44 -2.62 -8.52
N SER A 57 5.27 -3.25 -8.44
CA SER A 57 4.84 -3.99 -7.26
C SER A 57 5.79 -5.15 -6.92
N ALA A 58 5.88 -5.48 -5.62
CA ALA A 58 6.81 -6.48 -5.11
C ALA A 58 6.48 -7.91 -5.56
N ASP A 59 5.20 -8.20 -5.83
CA ASP A 59 4.74 -9.45 -6.46
C ASP A 59 5.35 -9.66 -7.86
N LYS A 60 5.68 -8.56 -8.56
CA LYS A 60 6.37 -8.56 -9.86
C LYS A 60 7.89 -8.42 -9.73
N GLY A 61 8.43 -8.50 -8.51
CA GLY A 61 9.86 -8.44 -8.24
C GLY A 61 10.44 -7.03 -8.05
N ALA A 62 9.60 -6.01 -7.86
CA ALA A 62 10.03 -4.62 -7.60
C ALA A 62 11.02 -4.04 -8.64
N VAL A 63 10.90 -4.49 -9.89
CA VAL A 63 11.73 -4.02 -11.00
C VAL A 63 11.34 -2.60 -11.40
N ARG A 64 12.22 -1.91 -12.13
CA ARG A 64 11.96 -0.58 -12.68
C ARG A 64 11.26 -0.67 -14.03
N ASP A 65 10.08 -0.08 -14.14
CA ASP A 65 9.32 -0.01 -15.39
C ASP A 65 9.95 0.99 -16.36
N LYS A 66 10.60 0.48 -17.41
CA LYS A 66 11.25 1.32 -18.42
C LYS A 66 10.27 2.08 -19.31
N THR A 67 9.00 1.67 -19.39
CA THR A 67 8.00 2.34 -20.25
C THR A 67 7.64 3.73 -19.75
N LEU A 68 7.94 4.05 -18.50
CA LEU A 68 7.76 5.37 -17.90
C LEU A 68 8.87 6.37 -18.28
N LEU A 69 9.96 5.90 -18.90
CA LEU A 69 10.97 6.76 -19.54
C LEU A 69 10.42 7.16 -20.92
N LYS A 70 9.55 8.17 -20.94
CA LYS A 70 9.17 8.81 -22.21
C LYS A 70 10.29 9.72 -22.71
#